data_AF-A0A833PFZ1-F1
#
_entry.id   AF-A0A833PFZ1-F1
#
_cell.length_a   1.000
_cell.length_b   1.000
_cell.length_c   1.000
_cell.angle_alpha   90.00
_cell.angle_beta   90.00
_cell.angle_gamma   90.00
#
_symmetry.space_group_name_H-M   'P 1'
#
loop_
_entity.id
_entity.type
_entity.pdbx_description
1 polymer ?
#
loop_
_entity_poly.entity_id
_entity_poly.type
_entity_poly.pdbx_seq_one_letter_code
_entity_poly.pdbx_strand_id
1 'polypeptide(L)'
;MDIFCNVLKEKNQSLNLFFNKITNDKRHINCEVLYYIECNENLFSNWNMKFLPVNRKITEFFINYDLEDFNPYLLTNETAVELVSILAGEPESDVRNYAI
;
A
#
# COMPACT_ATOMS: atom_id res chain seq x y z
N MET A 1 -10.19 -14.46 -0.01
CA MET A 1 -8.72 -14.49 -0.02
C MET A 1 -8.31 -13.05 0.10
N ASP A 2 -7.52 -12.72 1.12
CA ASP A 2 -7.24 -11.32 1.44
C ASP A 2 -6.01 -10.84 0.68
N ILE A 3 -6.07 -9.63 0.15
CA ILE A 3 -4.99 -9.00 -0.61
C ILE A 3 -4.44 -7.83 0.20
N PHE A 4 -3.12 -7.70 0.25
CA PHE A 4 -2.41 -6.61 0.93
C PHE A 4 -1.60 -5.81 -0.08
N CYS A 5 -1.59 -4.49 0.06
CA CYS A 5 -0.76 -3.59 -0.74
C CYS A 5 0.12 -2.78 0.22
N ASN A 6 1.44 -2.91 0.08
CA ASN A 6 2.41 -2.19 0.90
C ASN A 6 3.11 -1.12 0.07
N VAL A 7 3.16 0.11 0.59
CA VAL A 7 3.94 1.20 0.01
C VAL A 7 5.22 1.34 0.85
N LEU A 8 6.36 1.00 0.26
CA LEU A 8 7.66 1.13 0.90
C LEU A 8 8.40 2.33 0.33
N LYS A 9 8.80 3.25 1.20
CA LYS A 9 9.65 4.38 0.85
C LYS A 9 10.99 4.24 1.56
N GLU A 10 12.07 4.59 0.89
CA GLU A 10 13.36 4.67 1.56
C GLU A 10 14.14 5.92 1.18
N LYS A 11 15.02 6.34 2.10
CA LYS A 11 15.98 7.43 1.94
C LYS A 11 17.44 6.93 1.82
N ASN A 12 17.70 5.65 2.11
CA ASN A 12 19.04 5.02 2.15
C ASN A 12 19.08 3.70 1.34
N GLN A 13 19.90 2.71 1.71
CA GLN A 13 20.13 1.43 0.99
C GLN A 13 19.47 0.18 1.65
N SER A 14 18.61 0.38 2.63
CA SER A 14 17.98 -0.65 3.47
C SER A 14 16.65 -1.21 2.92
N LEU A 15 16.10 -0.65 1.84
CA LEU A 15 14.81 -1.01 1.24
C LEU A 15 14.83 -2.46 0.81
N ASN A 16 15.93 -2.87 0.19
CA ASN A 16 16.14 -4.25 -0.22
C ASN A 16 16.11 -5.21 0.97
N LEU A 17 16.60 -4.81 2.15
CA LEU A 17 16.55 -5.66 3.34
C LEU A 17 15.10 -5.81 3.85
N PHE A 18 14.33 -4.72 3.88
CA PHE A 18 12.92 -4.76 4.27
C PHE A 18 12.07 -5.54 3.26
N PHE A 19 12.28 -5.28 1.97
CA PHE A 19 11.61 -5.98 0.88
C PHE A 19 11.91 -7.48 0.93
N ASN A 20 13.18 -7.88 1.08
CA ASN A 20 13.56 -9.28 1.24
C ASN A 20 12.94 -9.90 2.49
N LYS A 21 12.86 -9.16 3.60
CA LYS A 21 12.21 -9.66 4.81
C LYS A 21 10.70 -9.86 4.62
N ILE A 22 10.03 -8.92 3.95
CA ILE A 22 8.60 -9.00 3.66
C ILE A 22 8.34 -10.19 2.74
N THR A 23 9.01 -10.27 1.59
CA THR A 23 8.80 -11.33 0.59
C THR A 23 9.06 -12.75 1.07
N ASN A 24 9.89 -12.92 2.12
CA ASN A 24 10.15 -14.23 2.73
C ASN A 24 9.25 -14.55 3.94
N ASP A 25 8.30 -13.69 4.28
CA ASP A 25 7.40 -13.90 5.41
C ASP A 25 6.30 -14.92 5.07
N LYS A 26 6.21 -15.99 5.86
CA LYS A 26 5.28 -17.11 5.62
C LYS A 26 3.80 -16.75 5.77
N ARG A 27 3.47 -15.58 6.31
CA ARG A 27 2.09 -15.13 6.50
C ARG A 27 1.40 -14.72 5.20
N HIS A 28 2.15 -14.55 4.12
CA HIS A 28 1.61 -14.20 2.81
C HIS A 28 2.37 -14.92 1.69
N ILE A 29 1.77 -14.95 0.51
CA ILE A 29 2.29 -15.59 -0.70
C ILE A 29 2.06 -14.68 -1.89
N ASN A 30 2.66 -15.00 -3.04
CA ASN A 30 2.48 -14.27 -4.31
C ASN A 30 2.84 -12.78 -4.20
N CYS A 31 3.99 -12.47 -3.59
CA CYS A 31 4.51 -11.11 -3.53
C CYS A 31 4.89 -10.64 -4.92
N GLU A 32 4.29 -9.54 -5.38
CA GLU A 32 4.66 -8.88 -6.63
C GLU A 32 5.03 -7.42 -6.38
N VAL A 33 6.02 -6.93 -7.11
CA VAL A 33 6.33 -5.50 -7.16
C VAL A 33 5.45 -4.90 -8.25
N LEU A 34 4.46 -4.11 -7.83
CA LEU A 34 3.56 -3.43 -8.76
C LEU A 34 4.27 -2.27 -9.47
N TYR A 35 4.91 -1.40 -8.67
CA TYR A 35 5.58 -0.20 -9.18
C TYR A 35 6.84 0.11 -8.38
N TYR A 36 7.84 0.65 -9.08
CA TYR A 36 9.05 1.20 -8.49
C TYR A 36 9.32 2.56 -9.15
N ILE A 37 9.03 3.63 -8.42
CA ILE A 37 9.11 5.00 -8.93
C ILE A 37 9.98 5.87 -8.02
N GLU A 38 10.65 6.85 -8.61
CA GLU A 38 11.33 7.90 -7.84
C GLU A 38 10.28 8.83 -7.22
N CYS A 39 10.39 9.08 -5.92
CA CYS A 39 9.42 9.90 -5.19
C CYS A 39 10.13 11.09 -4.55
N ASN A 40 9.85 12.28 -5.06
CA ASN A 40 10.42 13.55 -4.58
C ASN A 40 9.65 14.13 -3.39
N GLU A 41 8.48 13.58 -3.06
CA GLU A 41 7.60 14.11 -2.01
C GLU A 41 7.65 13.27 -0.73
N ASN A 42 7.44 13.92 0.43
CA ASN A 42 7.46 13.26 1.72
C ASN A 42 6.06 12.90 2.24
N LEU A 43 5.32 12.11 1.46
CA LEU A 43 3.91 11.77 1.73
C LEU A 43 3.68 10.98 3.03
N PHE A 44 4.67 10.19 3.49
CA PHE A 44 4.54 9.32 4.67
C PHE A 44 5.44 9.74 5.83
N SER A 45 5.85 11.02 5.91
CA SER A 45 6.83 11.50 6.91
C SER A 45 6.46 11.24 8.36
N ASN A 46 5.16 11.11 8.65
CA ASN A 46 4.63 11.01 10.00
C ASN A 46 4.55 9.56 10.50
N TRP A 47 4.88 8.57 9.67
CA TRP A 47 4.63 7.16 9.97
C TRP A 47 5.85 6.29 9.60
N ASN A 48 6.25 5.40 10.51
CA ASN A 48 7.22 4.34 10.18
C ASN A 48 6.55 3.21 9.37
N MET A 49 5.31 2.87 9.72
CA MET A 49 4.46 1.92 8.99
C MET A 49 3.01 2.22 9.39
N LYS A 50 2.20 2.70 8.43
CA LYS A 50 0.80 3.02 8.66
C LYS A 50 -0.07 1.82 8.30
N PHE A 51 -0.99 1.44 9.18
CA PHE A 51 -2.03 0.46 8.88
C PHE A 51 -3.32 1.17 8.47
N LEU A 52 -3.91 0.73 7.36
CA LEU A 52 -5.17 1.24 6.84
C LEU A 52 -5.96 0.09 6.19
N PRO A 53 -7.08 -0.35 6.78
CA PRO A 53 -7.98 -1.31 6.14
C PRO A 53 -8.68 -0.65 4.95
N VAL A 54 -9.17 -1.47 4.01
CA VAL A 54 -9.99 -0.99 2.89
C VAL A 54 -11.22 -0.30 3.47
N ASN A 55 -11.35 1.00 3.16
CA ASN A 55 -12.43 1.84 3.64
C ASN A 55 -13.17 2.47 2.46
N ARG A 56 -14.21 3.26 2.76
CA ARG A 56 -15.09 3.85 1.74
C ARG A 56 -14.33 4.64 0.66
N LYS A 57 -13.31 5.41 1.01
CA LYS A 57 -12.53 6.20 0.03
C LYS A 57 -11.70 5.31 -0.88
N ILE A 58 -11.09 4.26 -0.34
CA ILE A 58 -10.35 3.28 -1.14
C ILE A 58 -11.33 2.59 -2.09
N THR A 59 -12.47 2.11 -1.60
CA THR A 59 -13.50 1.48 -2.43
C THR A 59 -14.00 2.43 -3.53
N GLU A 60 -14.32 3.69 -3.19
CA GLU A 60 -14.74 4.72 -4.16
C GLU A 60 -13.67 4.96 -5.25
N PHE A 61 -12.39 4.94 -4.87
CA PHE A 61 -11.30 5.06 -5.84
C PHE A 61 -11.31 3.91 -6.86
N PHE A 62 -11.43 2.65 -6.42
CA PHE A 62 -11.48 1.51 -7.35
C PHE A 62 -12.73 1.56 -8.24
N ILE A 63 -13.89 1.93 -7.69
CA ILE A 63 -15.14 2.09 -8.44
C ILE A 63 -15.01 3.17 -9.54
N ASN A 64 -14.33 4.29 -9.25
CA ASN A 64 -14.12 5.36 -10.24
C ASN A 64 -13.30 4.93 -11.46
N TYR A 65 -12.57 3.82 -11.35
CA TYR A 65 -11.79 3.20 -12.42
C TYR A 65 -12.46 1.93 -12.99
N ASP A 66 -13.77 1.76 -12.77
CA ASP A 66 -14.57 0.61 -13.20
C ASP A 66 -14.05 -0.73 -12.63
N LEU A 67 -13.43 -0.70 -11.44
CA LEU A 67 -12.95 -1.89 -10.73
C LEU A 67 -13.95 -2.26 -9.63
N GLU A 68 -14.43 -3.51 -9.66
CA GLU A 68 -15.50 -3.99 -8.77
C GLU A 68 -15.09 -4.07 -7.29
N ASP A 69 -13.79 -4.24 -7.02
CA ASP A 69 -13.26 -4.40 -5.65
C ASP A 69 -11.81 -3.91 -5.55
N PHE A 70 -11.30 -3.82 -4.33
CA PHE A 70 -9.89 -3.57 -4.04
C PHE A 70 -9.02 -4.65 -4.69
N ASN A 71 -8.36 -4.28 -5.78
CA ASN A 71 -7.42 -5.15 -6.47
C ASN A 71 -6.21 -4.35 -6.96
N PRO A 72 -5.11 -4.30 -6.18
CA PRO A 72 -3.96 -3.48 -6.52
C PRO A 72 -3.23 -3.96 -7.78
N TYR A 73 -3.46 -5.19 -8.26
CA TYR A 73 -2.90 -5.71 -9.50
C TYR A 73 -3.51 -5.09 -10.77
N LEU A 74 -4.66 -4.41 -10.65
CA LEU A 74 -5.34 -3.73 -11.77
C LEU A 74 -4.95 -2.26 -11.90
N LEU A 75 -4.04 -1.79 -11.04
CA LEU A 75 -3.54 -0.43 -11.13
C LEU A 75 -2.73 -0.23 -12.43
N THR A 76 -2.58 1.04 -12.80
CA THR A 76 -1.62 1.56 -13.76
C THR A 76 -0.60 2.42 -13.02
N ASN A 77 0.45 2.88 -13.69
CA ASN A 77 1.43 3.80 -13.10
C ASN A 77 0.74 5.04 -12.53
N GLU A 78 -0.21 5.61 -13.28
CA GLU A 78 -0.92 6.84 -12.95
C GLU A 78 -1.83 6.62 -11.73
N THR A 79 -2.66 5.57 -11.77
CA THR A 79 -3.60 5.27 -10.67
C THR A 79 -2.87 4.84 -9.41
N ALA A 80 -1.69 4.22 -9.51
CA ALA A 80 -0.88 3.88 -8.34
C ALA A 80 -0.41 5.13 -7.58
N VAL A 81 0.03 6.18 -8.28
CA VAL A 81 0.43 7.45 -7.67
C VAL A 81 -0.75 8.14 -6.99
N GLU A 82 -1.92 8.13 -7.65
CA GLU A 82 -3.14 8.68 -7.07
C GLU A 82 -3.58 7.91 -5.81
N LEU A 83 -3.55 6.57 -5.87
CA LEU A 83 -3.86 5.74 -4.71
C LEU A 83 -2.91 6.04 -3.55
N VAL A 84 -1.59 6.13 -3.80
CA VAL A 84 -0.60 6.49 -2.77
C VAL A 84 -0.93 7.83 -2.11
N SER A 85 -1.40 8.80 -2.88
CA SER A 85 -1.81 10.11 -2.36
C SER A 85 -3.05 10.02 -1.47
N ILE A 86 -4.04 9.21 -1.84
CA ILE A 86 -5.22 8.91 -1.02
C ILE A 86 -4.80 8.22 0.28
N LEU A 87 -3.94 7.20 0.18
CA LEU A 87 -3.42 6.46 1.33
C LEU A 87 -2.65 7.36 2.29
N ALA A 88 -1.89 8.35 1.80
CA ALA A 88 -1.18 9.32 2.64
C ALA A 88 -2.14 10.25 3.40
N GLY A 89 -3.26 10.64 2.78
CA GLY A 89 -4.25 11.55 3.37
C GLY A 89 -5.17 10.93 4.42
N GLU A 90 -5.32 9.61 4.45
CA GLU A 90 -6.17 8.95 5.43
C GLU A 90 -5.56 8.94 6.84
N PRO A 91 -6.36 8.81 7.91
CA PRO A 91 -5.84 8.55 9.25
C PRO A 91 -5.29 7.13 9.39
N GLU A 92 -4.38 6.92 10.33
CA GLU A 92 -4.00 5.58 10.80
C GLU A 92 -5.21 4.88 11.44
N SER A 93 -5.32 3.57 11.24
CA SER A 93 -6.24 2.71 12.00
C SER A 93 -5.49 1.86 13.02
N ASP A 94 -6.05 1.70 14.22
CA ASP A 94 -5.50 0.78 15.22
C ASP A 94 -5.71 -0.67 14.76
N VAL A 95 -4.60 -1.37 14.48
CA VAL A 95 -4.59 -2.75 14.03
C VAL A 95 -5.29 -3.70 15.02
N ARG A 96 -5.34 -3.36 16.31
CA ARG A 96 -5.97 -4.19 17.35
C ARG A 96 -7.48 -4.30 17.17
N ASN A 97 -8.10 -3.35 16.47
CA ASN A 97 -9.52 -3.42 16.13
C ASN A 97 -9.82 -4.49 15.05
N TYR A 98 -8.78 -5.05 14.43
CA TYR A 98 -8.87 -6.02 13.34
C TYR A 98 -8.11 -7.32 13.65
N ALA A 99 -7.53 -7.44 14.85
CA ALA A 99 -6.96 -8.68 15.34
C ALA A 99 -8.08 -9.55 15.92
N ILE A 100 -8.38 -10.67 15.24
CA ILE A 100 -9.34 -11.70 15.67
C ILE A 100 -8.65 -12.63 16.67
#